data_AF-A0A920B4Z9-F1
#
_entry.id   AF-A0A920B4Z9-F1
#
_cell.length_a   1.000
_cell.length_b   1.000
_cell.length_c   1.000
_cell.angle_alpha   90.00
_cell.angle_beta   90.00
_cell.angle_gamma   90.00
#
_symmetry.space_group_name_H-M   'P 1'
#
loop_
_entity.id
_entity.type
_entity.pdbx_description
1 polymer ?
#
loop_
_entity_poly.entity_id
_entity_poly.type
_entity_poly.pdbx_seq_one_letter_code
_entity_poly.pdbx_strand_id
1 'polypeptide(L)'
;MEKFETFNELILALLLWITTHTDYKEPKTFPKIQFIEQKALAEMACGRECEILALTPDNPKYTIFLADTLSPMDDICHRGILLHELIHILQEDQEIFVNYEDRTKKHLREMDALVNHNVFLSQFGKKILYSNGFAAKFKSEAKQNLYC
;
A
#
# COMPACT_ATOMS: atom_id res chain seq x y z
N MET A 1 -14.41 -4.38 -16.79
CA MET A 1 -13.90 -4.25 -15.41
C MET A 1 -13.11 -5.51 -15.15
N GLU A 2 -11.80 -5.41 -14.91
CA GLU A 2 -11.01 -6.60 -14.58
C GLU A 2 -11.61 -7.25 -13.34
N LYS A 3 -11.96 -8.52 -13.46
CA LYS A 3 -12.54 -9.32 -12.37
C LYS A 3 -11.52 -10.37 -12.02
N PHE A 4 -10.96 -10.26 -10.83
CA PHE A 4 -10.11 -11.28 -10.24
C PHE A 4 -11.03 -12.31 -9.56
N GLU A 5 -10.81 -13.59 -9.80
CA GLU A 5 -11.57 -14.66 -9.18
C GLU A 5 -10.93 -15.08 -7.85
N THR A 6 -9.62 -14.84 -7.69
CA THR A 6 -8.91 -15.07 -6.43
C THR A 6 -8.08 -13.88 -5.96
N PHE A 7 -7.81 -13.83 -4.66
CA PHE A 7 -6.95 -12.79 -4.09
C PHE A 7 -5.50 -12.90 -4.58
N ASN A 8 -5.02 -14.11 -4.86
CA ASN A 8 -3.68 -14.32 -5.42
C ASN A 8 -3.56 -13.77 -6.85
N GLU A 9 -4.61 -13.88 -7.67
CA GLU A 9 -4.65 -13.25 -9.00
C GLU A 9 -4.57 -11.74 -8.90
N LEU A 10 -5.28 -11.14 -7.94
CA LEU A 10 -5.17 -9.70 -7.67
C LEU A 10 -3.73 -9.33 -7.30
N ILE A 11 -3.11 -10.04 -6.36
CA ILE A 11 -1.72 -9.76 -5.94
C ILE A 11 -0.76 -9.89 -7.14
N LEU A 12 -0.89 -10.94 -7.95
CA LEU A 12 -0.08 -11.12 -9.15
C LEU A 12 -0.28 -9.98 -10.17
N ALA A 13 -1.52 -9.55 -10.38
CA ALA A 13 -1.82 -8.43 -11.27
C ALA A 13 -1.23 -7.11 -10.76
N LEU A 14 -1.24 -6.87 -9.45
CA LEU A 14 -0.62 -5.69 -8.85
C LEU A 14 0.91 -5.75 -8.92
N LEU A 15 1.53 -6.91 -8.67
CA LEU A 15 2.97 -7.10 -8.85
C LEU A 15 3.38 -6.85 -10.30
N LEU A 16 2.64 -7.43 -11.26
CA LEU A 16 2.86 -7.19 -12.69
C LEU A 16 2.69 -5.71 -13.05
N TRP A 17 1.68 -5.05 -12.47
CA TRP A 17 1.51 -3.61 -12.67
C TRP A 17 2.74 -2.84 -12.18
N ILE A 18 3.25 -3.16 -10.98
CA ILE A 18 4.43 -2.49 -10.42
C ILE A 18 5.65 -2.72 -11.32
N THR A 19 5.94 -3.97 -11.69
CA THR A 19 7.13 -4.31 -12.49
C THR A 19 7.06 -3.84 -13.94
N THR A 20 5.86 -3.49 -14.43
CA THR A 20 5.68 -2.89 -15.77
C THR A 20 5.75 -1.36 -15.78
N HIS A 21 5.51 -0.70 -14.64
CA HIS A 21 5.47 0.76 -14.53
C HIS A 21 6.66 1.37 -13.76
N THR A 22 7.53 0.52 -13.22
CA THR A 22 8.68 0.92 -12.38
C THR A 22 9.90 0.03 -12.67
N ASP A 23 11.04 0.35 -12.06
CA ASP A 23 12.25 -0.47 -12.13
C ASP A 23 12.30 -1.60 -11.09
N TYR A 24 11.24 -1.78 -10.29
CA TYR A 24 11.16 -2.88 -9.33
C TYR A 24 11.14 -4.23 -10.06
N LYS A 25 11.84 -5.21 -9.49
CA LYS A 25 11.78 -6.60 -9.91
C LYS A 25 10.72 -7.38 -9.14
N GLU A 26 10.38 -8.57 -9.62
CA GLU A 26 9.52 -9.51 -8.89
C GLU A 26 10.11 -9.86 -7.51
N PRO A 27 9.27 -10.06 -6.48
CA PRO A 27 9.75 -10.39 -5.14
C PRO A 27 10.34 -11.81 -5.10
N LYS A 28 11.40 -12.02 -4.32
CA LYS A 28 11.98 -13.36 -4.10
C LYS A 28 11.01 -14.34 -3.45
N THR A 29 9.99 -13.85 -2.75
CA THR A 29 8.96 -14.66 -2.09
C THR A 29 7.61 -14.00 -2.29
N PHE A 30 6.60 -14.81 -2.63
CA PHE A 30 5.25 -14.31 -2.83
C PHE A 30 4.69 -13.70 -1.53
N PRO A 31 4.21 -12.44 -1.53
CA PRO A 31 3.75 -11.79 -0.31
C PRO A 31 2.52 -12.49 0.28
N LYS A 32 2.51 -12.62 1.61
CA LYS A 32 1.37 -13.12 2.37
C LYS A 32 0.54 -11.95 2.88
N ILE A 33 -0.74 -11.93 2.52
CA ILE A 33 -1.67 -10.88 2.98
C ILE A 33 -2.55 -11.45 4.11
N GLN A 34 -2.69 -10.68 5.18
CA GLN A 34 -3.51 -11.06 6.34
C GLN A 34 -4.43 -9.90 6.70
N PHE A 35 -5.74 -10.16 6.71
CA PHE A 35 -6.71 -9.23 7.24
C PHE A 35 -6.79 -9.39 8.76
N ILE A 36 -6.70 -8.27 9.48
CA ILE A 36 -6.74 -8.22 10.93
C ILE A 36 -7.64 -7.09 11.42
N GLU A 37 -8.11 -7.18 12.66
CA GLU A 37 -8.94 -6.14 13.26
C GLU A 37 -8.19 -4.80 13.29
N GLN A 38 -8.87 -3.71 12.93
CA GLN A 38 -8.33 -2.34 12.97
C GLN A 38 -7.61 -2.01 14.28
N LYS A 39 -8.17 -2.44 15.42
CA LYS A 39 -7.56 -2.21 16.73
C LYS A 39 -6.22 -2.92 16.89
N ALA A 40 -6.13 -4.18 16.45
CA ALA A 40 -4.88 -4.94 16.48
C ALA A 40 -3.85 -4.32 15.54
N LEU A 41 -4.26 -3.88 14.34
CA LEU A 41 -3.38 -3.18 13.40
C LEU A 41 -2.82 -1.88 13.99
N ALA A 42 -3.67 -1.06 14.59
CA ALA A 42 -3.26 0.18 15.24
C ALA A 42 -2.30 -0.06 16.41
N GLU A 43 -2.56 -1.07 17.24
CA GLU A 43 -1.65 -1.45 18.32
C GLU A 43 -0.27 -1.86 17.79
N MET A 44 -0.22 -2.69 16.74
CA MET A 44 1.06 -3.12 16.15
C MET A 44 1.84 -1.96 15.52
N ALA A 45 1.16 -1.05 14.81
CA ALA A 45 1.83 0.00 14.05
C ALA A 45 2.16 1.25 14.89
N CYS A 46 1.29 1.59 15.85
CA CYS A 46 1.32 2.86 16.56
C CYS A 46 1.47 2.71 18.08
N GLY A 47 1.21 1.52 18.65
CA GLY A 47 1.12 1.30 20.11
C GLY A 47 -0.03 2.05 20.80
N ARG A 48 -1.00 2.51 20.00
CA ARG A 48 -2.19 3.27 20.41
C ARG A 48 -3.21 3.28 19.26
N GLU A 49 -4.43 3.72 19.54
CA GLU A 49 -5.43 3.96 18.50
C GLU A 49 -4.90 4.94 17.43
N CYS A 50 -4.94 4.50 16.16
CA CYS A 50 -4.57 5.29 14.99
C CYS A 50 -5.35 4.83 13.75
N GLU A 51 -5.45 5.71 12.75
CA GLU A 51 -6.23 5.49 11.52
C GLU A 51 -5.47 4.72 10.43
N ILE A 52 -4.44 3.94 10.80
CA ILE A 52 -3.66 3.16 9.82
C ILE A 52 -4.53 2.08 9.18
N LEU A 53 -4.43 1.90 7.86
CA LEU A 53 -5.26 0.94 7.12
C LEU A 53 -4.49 -0.32 6.70
N ALA A 54 -3.17 -0.23 6.64
CA ALA A 54 -2.31 -1.34 6.29
C ALA A 54 -0.91 -1.17 6.89
N LEU A 55 -0.17 -2.28 7.01
CA LEU A 55 1.18 -2.30 7.55
C LEU A 55 2.01 -3.41 6.89
N THR A 56 3.17 -3.03 6.38
CA THR A 56 4.28 -3.94 6.05
C THR A 56 5.35 -3.88 7.14
N PRO A 57 5.39 -4.82 8.11
CA PRO A 57 6.39 -4.81 9.17
C PRO A 57 7.75 -5.32 8.66
N ASP A 58 8.82 -4.97 9.37
CA ASP A 58 10.16 -5.54 9.11
C ASP A 58 10.21 -7.05 9.43
N ASN A 59 9.37 -7.52 10.36
CA ASN A 59 9.25 -8.93 10.73
C ASN A 59 7.79 -9.25 11.14
N PRO A 60 7.16 -10.33 10.61
CA PRO A 60 7.68 -11.25 9.59
C PRO A 60 7.85 -10.59 8.22
N LYS A 61 8.99 -10.87 7.56
CA LYS A 61 9.22 -10.44 6.17
C LYS A 61 8.14 -10.99 5.23
N TYR A 62 7.95 -10.32 4.09
CA TYR A 62 6.99 -10.69 3.05
C TYR A 62 5.53 -10.78 3.53
N THR A 63 5.18 -10.15 4.65
CA THR A 63 3.82 -10.14 5.17
C THR A 63 3.25 -8.73 5.11
N ILE A 64 2.00 -8.61 4.66
CA ILE A 64 1.23 -7.37 4.70
C ILE A 64 0.00 -7.61 5.58
N PHE A 65 -0.20 -6.73 6.54
CA PHE A 65 -1.42 -6.68 7.32
C PHE A 65 -2.35 -5.62 6.75
N LEU A 66 -3.59 -5.99 6.47
CA LEU A 66 -4.65 -5.08 6.05
C LEU A 66 -5.71 -5.01 7.14
N ALA A 67 -6.31 -3.83 7.34
CA ALA A 67 -7.51 -3.73 8.15
C ALA A 67 -8.63 -4.57 7.53
N ASP A 68 -9.35 -5.31 8.36
CA ASP A 68 -10.50 -6.16 7.99
C ASP A 68 -11.66 -5.40 7.34
N THR A 69 -11.67 -4.08 7.46
CA THR A 69 -12.62 -3.18 6.80
C THR A 69 -12.30 -2.92 5.31
N LEU A 70 -11.12 -3.29 4.83
CA LEU A 70 -10.72 -3.10 3.44
C LEU A 70 -11.25 -4.22 2.53
N SER A 71 -11.67 -3.86 1.32
CA SER A 71 -11.98 -4.80 0.23
C SER A 71 -11.21 -4.44 -1.06
N PRO A 72 -9.94 -4.87 -1.22
CA PRO A 72 -9.15 -4.64 -2.43
C PRO A 72 -9.71 -5.32 -3.70
N MET A 73 -10.54 -6.37 -3.53
CA MET A 73 -11.19 -7.07 -4.63
C MET A 73 -12.27 -6.19 -5.27
N ASP A 74 -13.04 -5.47 -4.44
CA ASP A 74 -14.24 -4.75 -4.88
C ASP A 74 -14.02 -3.22 -4.99
N ASP A 75 -13.07 -2.67 -4.25
CA ASP A 75 -12.81 -1.22 -4.17
C ASP A 75 -11.40 -0.88 -4.67
N ILE A 76 -11.36 0.00 -5.67
CA ILE A 76 -10.10 0.43 -6.29
C ILE A 76 -9.22 1.27 -5.35
N CYS A 77 -9.80 2.02 -4.41
CA CYS A 77 -9.06 2.76 -3.40
C CYS A 77 -8.36 1.80 -2.43
N HIS A 78 -9.07 0.77 -1.96
CA HIS A 78 -8.49 -0.28 -1.12
C HIS A 78 -7.43 -1.10 -1.87
N ARG A 79 -7.63 -1.29 -3.18
CA ARG A 79 -6.64 -1.92 -4.05
C ARG A 79 -5.36 -1.08 -4.18
N GLY A 80 -5.48 0.24 -4.26
CA GLY A 80 -4.36 1.17 -4.24
C GLY A 80 -3.55 1.08 -2.94
N ILE A 81 -4.22 0.91 -1.79
CA ILE A 81 -3.56 0.66 -0.50
C ILE A 81 -2.76 -0.65 -0.54
N LEU A 82 -3.33 -1.73 -1.05
CA LEU A 82 -2.59 -3.00 -1.19
C LEU A 82 -1.36 -2.85 -2.10
N LEU A 83 -1.50 -2.14 -3.23
CA LEU A 83 -0.37 -1.86 -4.14
C LEU A 83 0.75 -1.09 -3.44
N HIS A 84 0.40 -0.09 -2.62
CA HIS A 84 1.35 0.67 -1.83
C HIS A 84 2.18 -0.24 -0.89
N GLU A 85 1.52 -1.14 -0.17
CA GLU A 85 2.22 -2.10 0.70
C GLU A 85 3.07 -3.11 -0.08
N LEU A 86 2.61 -3.56 -1.26
CA LEU A 86 3.41 -4.43 -2.12
C LEU A 86 4.71 -3.74 -2.54
N ILE A 87 4.69 -2.43 -2.80
CA ILE A 87 5.91 -1.67 -3.07
C ILE A 87 6.84 -1.68 -1.85
N HIS A 88 6.34 -1.57 -0.63
CA HIS A 88 7.19 -1.68 0.57
C HIS A 88 7.86 -3.04 0.72
N ILE A 89 7.18 -4.13 0.33
CA ILE A 89 7.80 -5.47 0.27
C ILE A 89 8.95 -5.48 -0.73
N LEU A 90 8.76 -4.90 -1.92
CA LEU A 90 9.77 -4.87 -2.98
C LEU A 90 10.97 -3.99 -2.59
N GLN A 91 10.72 -2.85 -1.95
CA GLN A 91 11.77 -1.98 -1.40
C GLN A 91 12.64 -2.72 -0.39
N GLU A 92 12.04 -3.49 0.51
CA GLU A 92 12.78 -4.25 1.53
C GLU A 92 13.53 -5.46 0.92
N ASP A 93 12.89 -6.21 0.02
CA ASP A 93 13.51 -7.39 -0.63
C ASP A 93 14.70 -7.02 -1.53
N GLN A 94 14.61 -5.86 -2.20
CA GLN A 94 15.62 -5.38 -3.14
C GLN A 94 16.61 -4.40 -2.49
N GLU A 95 16.54 -4.24 -1.16
CA GLU A 95 17.43 -3.37 -0.39
C GLU A 95 17.44 -1.91 -0.93
N ILE A 96 16.28 -1.43 -1.36
CA ILE A 96 16.14 -0.06 -1.86
C ILE A 96 16.18 0.92 -0.68
N PHE A 97 16.88 2.03 -0.88
CA PHE A 97 17.11 3.09 0.12
C PHE A 97 17.87 2.67 1.40
N VAL A 98 18.45 1.46 1.47
CA VAL A 98 19.14 0.98 2.69
C VAL A 98 20.36 1.80 3.09
N ASN A 99 20.95 2.55 2.16
CA ASN A 99 22.15 3.35 2.39
C ASN A 99 21.86 4.76 2.96
N TYR A 100 20.59 5.14 3.12
CA TYR A 100 20.21 6.43 3.73
C TYR A 100 20.02 6.31 5.24
N GLU A 101 20.23 7.40 5.98
CA GLU A 101 19.86 7.43 7.40
C GLU A 101 18.36 7.18 7.62
N ASP A 102 17.98 6.60 8.76
CA ASP A 102 16.63 6.08 9.02
C ASP A 102 15.49 7.04 8.70
N ARG A 103 15.63 8.32 9.06
CA ARG A 103 14.61 9.34 8.79
C ARG A 103 14.44 9.57 7.29
N THR A 104 15.54 9.67 6.55
CA THR A 104 15.55 9.90 5.11
C THR A 104 15.12 8.64 4.36
N LYS A 105 15.61 7.46 4.77
CA LYS A 105 15.15 6.16 4.28
C LYS A 105 13.63 6.04 4.41
N LYS A 106 13.07 6.28 5.60
CA LYS A 106 11.62 6.22 5.82
C LYS A 106 10.88 7.19 4.89
N HIS A 107 11.31 8.45 4.83
CA HIS A 107 10.64 9.45 3.99
C HIS A 107 10.66 9.09 2.49
N LEU A 108 11.80 8.63 1.96
CA LEU A 108 11.94 8.25 0.56
C LEU A 108 11.11 7.01 0.22
N ARG A 109 11.11 5.99 1.10
CA ARG A 109 10.28 4.79 0.94
C ARG A 109 8.80 5.12 0.81
N GLU A 110 8.30 5.95 1.72
CA GLU A 110 6.90 6.39 1.73
C GLU A 110 6.58 7.23 0.48
N MET A 111 7.41 8.22 0.15
CA MET A 111 7.20 9.08 -1.01
C MET A 111 7.12 8.28 -2.32
N ASP A 112 8.03 7.33 -2.52
CA ASP A 112 8.04 6.47 -3.71
C ASP A 112 6.78 5.59 -3.80
N ALA A 113 6.39 4.92 -2.71
CA ALA A 113 5.20 4.09 -2.68
C ALA A 113 3.92 4.93 -2.88
N LEU A 114 3.88 6.13 -2.31
CA LEU A 114 2.78 7.09 -2.46
C LEU A 114 2.64 7.59 -3.90
N VAL A 115 3.74 7.93 -4.57
CA VAL A 115 3.72 8.38 -5.98
C VAL A 115 3.15 7.29 -6.88
N ASN A 116 3.64 6.06 -6.76
CA ASN A 116 3.17 4.94 -7.55
C ASN A 116 1.71 4.57 -7.25
N HIS A 117 1.28 4.70 -5.99
CA HIS A 117 -0.13 4.59 -5.61
C HIS A 117 -1.00 5.61 -6.39
N ASN A 118 -0.58 6.88 -6.51
CA ASN A 118 -1.34 7.83 -7.33
C ASN A 118 -1.39 7.44 -8.81
N VAL A 119 -0.24 7.02 -9.34
CA VAL A 119 -0.13 6.65 -10.77
C VAL A 119 -1.11 5.52 -11.06
N PHE A 120 -1.16 4.50 -10.21
CA PHE A 120 -2.14 3.43 -10.28
C PHE A 120 -3.58 3.97 -10.25
N LEU A 121 -3.95 4.74 -9.23
CA LEU A 121 -5.32 5.26 -9.09
C LEU A 121 -5.74 6.16 -10.25
N SER A 122 -4.81 6.90 -10.84
CA SER A 122 -5.09 7.81 -11.96
C SER A 122 -5.64 7.09 -13.19
N GLN A 123 -5.26 5.83 -13.40
CA GLN A 123 -5.77 4.97 -14.48
C GLN A 123 -7.27 4.67 -14.33
N PHE A 124 -7.81 4.84 -13.11
CA PHE A 124 -9.21 4.62 -12.78
C PHE A 124 -9.96 5.94 -12.50
N GLY A 125 -9.34 7.09 -12.83
CA GLY A 125 -9.92 8.40 -12.55
C GLY A 125 -10.01 8.71 -11.06
N LYS A 126 -9.14 8.11 -10.24
CA LYS A 126 -9.03 8.31 -8.79
C LYS A 126 -7.70 8.95 -8.44
N LYS A 127 -7.59 9.51 -7.24
CA LYS A 127 -6.33 10.03 -6.69
C LYS A 127 -6.37 10.07 -5.17
N ILE A 128 -5.19 10.11 -4.55
CA ILE A 128 -5.04 10.38 -3.12
C ILE A 128 -4.44 11.77 -2.90
N LEU A 129 -4.64 12.31 -1.70
CA LEU A 129 -3.96 13.52 -1.25
C LEU A 129 -2.72 13.16 -0.43
N TYR A 130 -1.70 14.02 -0.54
CA TYR A 130 -0.50 13.92 0.28
C TYR A 130 -0.36 15.15 1.16
N SER A 131 0.04 14.94 2.41
CA SER A 131 0.45 16.01 3.31
C SER A 131 1.59 15.51 4.18
N ASN A 132 2.67 16.29 4.27
CA ASN A 132 3.83 15.98 5.12
C ASN A 132 4.45 14.58 4.90
N GLY A 133 4.39 14.04 3.67
CA GLY A 133 4.93 12.73 3.34
C GLY A 133 4.03 11.54 3.71
N PHE A 134 2.74 11.78 4.00
CA PHE A 134 1.74 10.75 4.29
C PHE A 134 0.49 10.95 3.44
N ALA A 135 -0.26 9.88 3.19
CA ALA A 135 -1.61 9.97 2.62
C ALA A 135 -2.54 10.72 3.60
N ALA A 136 -3.30 11.67 3.07
CA ALA A 136 -4.16 12.56 3.86
C ALA A 136 -5.64 12.34 3.52
N LYS A 137 -6.49 12.30 4.55
CA LYS A 137 -7.95 12.18 4.38
C LYS A 137 -8.59 13.53 4.04
N PHE A 138 -9.51 13.53 3.08
CA PHE A 138 -10.34 14.69 2.79
C PHE A 138 -11.29 14.97 3.97
N LYS A 139 -11.25 16.20 4.52
CA LYS A 139 -12.13 16.62 5.64
C LYS A 139 -13.52 17.12 5.20
N SER A 140 -13.89 16.99 3.93
CA SER A 140 -15.17 17.53 3.44
C SER A 140 -16.27 16.48 3.44
N GLU A 141 -17.46 16.86 3.91
CA GLU A 141 -18.68 16.03 3.94
C GLU A 141 -19.29 15.80 2.54
N ALA A 142 -18.82 16.48 1.51
CA ALA A 142 -19.27 16.25 0.13
C ALA A 142 -18.63 14.97 -0.43
N LYS A 143 -19.45 14.05 -0.93
CA LYS A 143 -18.99 12.85 -1.66
C LYS A 143 -18.23 13.27 -2.93
N GLN A 144 -16.93 13.47 -2.83
CA GLN A 144 -16.07 13.66 -3.98
C GLN A 144 -15.62 12.30 -4.49
N ASN A 145 -16.30 11.79 -5.52
CA ASN A 145 -15.98 10.49 -6.13
C ASN A 145 -14.57 10.41 -6.74
N LEU A 146 -13.82 11.51 -6.79
CA LEU A 146 -12.46 11.57 -7.31
C LEU A 146 -11.41 11.08 -6.30
N TYR A 147 -11.63 11.32 -5.01
CA TYR A 147 -10.62 11.07 -3.98
C TYR A 147 -10.84 9.74 -3.29
N CYS A 148 -9.75 9.01 -3.16
CA CYS A 148 -9.48 8.11 -2.06
C CYS A 148 -8.76 8.96 -0.98
#